data_AF-A0A1T3W1A6-F1
#
_entry.id   AF-A0A1T3W1A6-F1
#
_cell.length_a   1.000
_cell.length_b   1.000
_cell.length_c   1.000
_cell.angle_alpha   90.00
_cell.angle_beta   90.00
_cell.angle_gamma   90.00
#
_symmetry.space_group_name_H-M   'P 1'
#
loop_
_entity.id
_entity.type
_entity.pdbx_description
1 polymer ?
#
loop_
_entity_poly.entity_id
_entity_poly.type
_entity_poly.pdbx_seq_one_letter_code
_entity_poly.pdbx_strand_id
1 'polypeptide(L)'
;MRHLFAATALALSTVLAAPAQATPNVEPAGAQSFANGPAKAYLLADLDTGAVLAAKDAHGRYAPASTIKVLLAMVVLDHLRPDNFARANDSHTKVECSCVGLKPGQPYTVTQLLSALLMVSGNDSANMLADMLGGQRAAVAAMNRKAAAVGARSTKASSPSGLDGPGWESITTPHDLAVIFRAALRYPL
;
A
#
# COMPACT_ATOMS: atom_id res chain seq x y z
N MET A 1 10.08 25.19 -66.10
CA MET A 1 10.25 23.80 -65.60
C MET A 1 11.17 23.83 -64.39
N ARG A 2 10.63 23.79 -63.17
CA ARG A 2 11.40 23.67 -61.92
C ARG A 2 10.74 22.55 -61.13
N HIS A 3 11.39 21.40 -61.06
CA HIS A 3 10.88 20.21 -60.37
C HIS A 3 11.09 20.37 -58.86
N LEU A 4 9.98 20.31 -58.10
CA LEU A 4 9.97 20.17 -56.65
C LEU A 4 10.18 18.69 -56.31
N PHE A 5 11.29 18.35 -55.64
CA PHE A 5 11.45 17.04 -54.99
C PHE A 5 10.91 17.14 -53.57
N ALA A 6 9.76 16.52 -53.33
CA ALA A 6 9.24 16.29 -51.98
C ALA A 6 9.86 15.00 -51.43
N ALA A 7 10.68 15.11 -50.38
CA ALA A 7 11.21 13.97 -49.65
C ALA A 7 10.26 13.62 -48.51
N THR A 8 9.50 12.53 -48.65
CA THR A 8 8.69 11.93 -47.58
C THR A 8 9.59 11.09 -46.69
N ALA A 9 9.85 11.56 -45.46
CA ALA A 9 10.49 10.75 -44.43
C ALA A 9 9.45 9.88 -43.73
N LEU A 10 9.53 8.56 -43.93
CA LEU A 10 8.70 7.58 -43.22
C LEU A 10 9.34 7.33 -41.85
N ALA A 11 8.74 7.86 -40.78
CA ALA A 11 9.15 7.53 -39.42
C ALA A 11 8.56 6.18 -39.00
N LEU A 12 9.42 5.15 -38.91
CA LEU A 12 9.04 3.84 -38.37
C LEU A 12 9.06 3.92 -36.83
N SER A 13 7.88 4.07 -36.23
CA SER A 13 7.72 3.97 -34.77
C SER A 13 7.64 2.50 -34.36
N THR A 14 8.75 1.92 -33.91
CA THR A 14 8.75 0.59 -33.28
C THR A 14 8.15 0.70 -31.88
N VAL A 15 6.92 0.20 -31.71
CA VAL A 15 6.32 0.00 -30.39
C VAL A 15 6.98 -1.25 -29.78
N LEU A 16 7.96 -1.05 -28.91
CA LEU A 16 8.47 -2.11 -28.04
C LEU A 16 7.44 -2.36 -26.94
N ALA A 17 6.57 -3.35 -27.15
CA ALA A 17 5.75 -3.90 -26.09
C ALA A 17 6.67 -4.57 -25.06
N ALA A 18 6.66 -4.07 -23.82
CA ALA A 18 7.34 -4.74 -22.72
C ALA A 18 6.73 -6.15 -22.54
N PRO A 19 7.53 -7.20 -22.29
CA PRO A 19 6.98 -8.53 -22.11
C PRO A 19 6.15 -8.53 -20.81
N ALA A 20 4.88 -8.90 -20.92
CA ALA A 20 4.08 -9.23 -19.75
C ALA A 20 4.73 -10.45 -19.09
N GLN A 21 5.38 -10.26 -17.95
CA GLN A 21 5.84 -11.37 -17.12
C GLN A 21 4.61 -12.03 -16.52
N ALA A 22 4.05 -13.02 -17.22
CA ALA A 22 3.14 -13.97 -16.62
C ALA A 22 3.96 -14.80 -15.61
N THR A 23 3.90 -14.45 -14.33
CA THR A 23 4.41 -15.34 -13.29
C THR A 23 3.54 -16.60 -13.32
N PRO A 24 4.13 -17.80 -13.48
CA PRO A 24 3.36 -19.03 -13.43
C PRO A 24 2.60 -19.10 -12.11
N ASN A 25 1.37 -19.64 -12.12
CA ASN A 25 0.72 -20.09 -10.90
C ASN A 25 1.65 -21.16 -10.29
N VAL A 26 2.47 -20.76 -9.31
CA VAL A 26 3.36 -21.69 -8.61
C VAL A 26 2.50 -22.38 -7.57
N GLU A 27 1.77 -23.41 -7.99
CA GLU A 27 1.30 -24.45 -7.08
C GLU A 27 2.30 -25.61 -7.14
N PRO A 28 2.79 -26.12 -5.99
CA PRO A 28 3.65 -27.30 -5.96
C PRO A 28 3.00 -28.48 -6.70
N ALA A 29 3.82 -29.26 -7.42
CA ALA A 29 3.33 -30.47 -8.09
C ALA A 29 2.69 -31.43 -7.07
N GLY A 30 1.44 -31.81 -7.30
CA GLY A 30 0.68 -32.68 -6.39
C GLY A 30 -0.03 -31.95 -5.24
N ALA A 31 -0.03 -30.61 -5.21
CA ALA A 31 -0.86 -29.85 -4.29
C ALA A 31 -2.35 -30.17 -4.52
N GLN A 32 -3.10 -30.33 -3.42
CA GLN A 32 -4.55 -30.42 -3.50
C GLN A 32 -5.12 -29.09 -3.97
N SER A 33 -6.00 -29.14 -4.98
CA SER A 33 -6.74 -27.93 -5.35
C SER A 33 -7.67 -27.54 -4.21
N PHE A 34 -7.70 -26.25 -3.89
CA PHE A 34 -8.65 -25.70 -2.93
C PHE A 34 -9.82 -25.05 -3.69
N ALA A 35 -10.99 -25.04 -3.04
CA ALA A 35 -12.20 -24.48 -3.64
C ALA A 35 -12.02 -22.99 -3.99
N ASN A 36 -12.55 -22.59 -5.14
CA ASN A 36 -12.57 -21.18 -5.54
C ASN A 36 -13.37 -20.36 -4.52
N GLY A 37 -12.70 -19.44 -3.83
CA GLY A 37 -13.32 -18.45 -2.95
C GLY A 37 -13.72 -17.15 -3.69
N PRO A 38 -14.37 -16.20 -2.99
CA PRO A 38 -14.85 -14.96 -3.58
C PRO A 38 -13.71 -13.97 -3.95
N ALA A 39 -12.49 -14.20 -3.47
CA ALA A 39 -11.36 -13.32 -3.76
C ALA A 39 -10.98 -13.37 -5.26
N LYS A 40 -10.93 -12.18 -5.88
CA LYS A 40 -10.49 -12.03 -7.28
C LYS A 40 -9.00 -12.34 -7.44
N ALA A 41 -8.19 -12.00 -6.45
CA ALA A 41 -6.77 -12.27 -6.39
C ALA A 41 -6.33 -12.61 -4.95
N TYR A 42 -5.29 -13.43 -4.80
CA TYR A 42 -4.71 -13.80 -3.51
C TYR A 42 -3.26 -14.26 -3.68
N LEU A 43 -2.53 -14.30 -2.57
CA LEU A 43 -1.22 -14.93 -2.47
C LEU A 43 -1.08 -15.59 -1.09
N LEU A 44 -0.63 -16.84 -1.09
CA LEU A 44 -0.21 -17.59 0.09
C LEU A 44 1.30 -17.77 0.02
N ALA A 45 2.01 -17.36 1.07
CA ALA A 45 3.44 -17.51 1.17
C ALA A 45 3.87 -17.88 2.58
N ASP A 46 5.02 -18.56 2.65
CA ASP A 46 5.72 -18.87 3.87
C ASP A 46 6.41 -17.62 4.43
N LEU A 47 6.20 -17.31 5.71
CA LEU A 47 6.66 -16.07 6.33
C LEU A 47 8.20 -16.03 6.48
N ASP A 48 8.81 -17.17 6.78
CA ASP A 48 10.23 -17.26 7.11
C ASP A 48 11.08 -17.27 5.83
N THR A 49 10.76 -18.20 4.91
CA THR A 49 11.47 -18.39 3.65
C THR A 49 11.06 -17.37 2.59
N GLY A 50 9.77 -16.96 2.58
CA GLY A 50 9.20 -16.14 1.51
C GLY A 50 8.75 -16.93 0.29
N ALA A 51 8.77 -18.26 0.34
CA ALA A 51 8.29 -19.09 -0.76
C ALA A 51 6.79 -18.87 -0.99
N VAL A 52 6.42 -18.54 -2.22
CA VAL A 52 5.01 -18.49 -2.63
C VAL A 52 4.51 -19.93 -2.81
N LEU A 53 3.47 -20.28 -2.08
CA LEU A 53 2.90 -21.64 -2.01
C LEU A 53 1.67 -21.78 -2.91
N ALA A 54 0.91 -20.71 -3.09
CA ALA A 54 -0.21 -20.63 -4.02
C ALA A 54 -0.51 -19.16 -4.32
N ALA A 55 -1.02 -18.86 -5.51
CA ALA A 55 -1.46 -17.52 -5.87
C ALA A 55 -2.50 -17.54 -6.98
N LYS A 56 -3.32 -16.48 -7.00
CA LYS A 56 -4.21 -16.14 -8.11
C LYS A 56 -4.04 -14.66 -8.40
N ASP A 57 -3.60 -14.34 -9.61
CA ASP A 57 -3.35 -12.96 -10.05
C ASP A 57 -2.51 -12.15 -9.04
N ALA A 58 -1.40 -12.75 -8.60
CA ALA A 58 -0.55 -12.23 -7.52
C ALA A 58 0.01 -10.82 -7.79
N HIS A 59 0.13 -10.43 -9.06
CA HIS A 59 0.62 -9.13 -9.50
C HIS A 59 -0.46 -8.23 -10.12
N GLY A 60 -1.73 -8.67 -10.08
CA GLY A 60 -2.86 -7.84 -10.47
C GLY A 60 -2.97 -6.60 -9.58
N ARG A 61 -3.43 -5.50 -10.18
CA ARG A 61 -3.48 -4.19 -9.54
C ARG A 61 -4.85 -3.94 -8.94
N TYR A 62 -4.90 -3.74 -7.62
CA TYR A 62 -6.14 -3.59 -6.86
C TYR A 62 -6.04 -2.45 -5.86
N ALA A 63 -7.18 -1.88 -5.47
CA ALA A 63 -7.25 -0.96 -4.35
C ALA A 63 -6.96 -1.72 -3.04
N PRO A 64 -6.04 -1.26 -2.17
CA PRO A 64 -5.71 -1.95 -0.93
C PRO A 64 -6.79 -1.80 0.15
N ALA A 65 -7.63 -0.76 0.06
CA ALA A 65 -8.40 -0.26 1.19
C ALA A 65 -7.53 -0.20 2.47
N SER A 66 -8.09 -0.55 3.63
CA SER A 66 -7.41 -0.43 4.92
C SER A 66 -6.19 -1.34 5.11
N THR A 67 -5.92 -2.32 4.24
CA THR A 67 -4.70 -3.15 4.35
C THR A 67 -3.42 -2.31 4.25
N ILE A 68 -3.47 -1.14 3.58
CA ILE A 68 -2.33 -0.22 3.47
C ILE A 68 -1.93 0.41 4.81
N LYS A 69 -2.78 0.36 5.85
CA LYS A 69 -2.46 0.92 7.17
C LYS A 69 -1.24 0.26 7.82
N VAL A 70 -0.93 -0.98 7.45
CA VAL A 70 0.31 -1.66 7.88
C VAL A 70 1.56 -0.94 7.34
N LEU A 71 1.48 -0.40 6.12
CA LEU A 71 2.55 0.42 5.55
C LEU A 71 2.72 1.74 6.33
N LEU A 72 1.62 2.39 6.73
CA LEU A 72 1.67 3.56 7.62
C LEU A 72 2.29 3.20 8.98
N ALA A 73 1.89 2.07 9.58
CA ALA A 73 2.41 1.63 10.86
C ALA A 73 3.94 1.44 10.85
N MET A 74 4.49 0.82 9.80
CA MET A 74 5.95 0.72 9.64
C MET A 74 6.63 2.09 9.55
N VAL A 75 6.05 3.04 8.81
CA VAL A 75 6.59 4.41 8.73
C VAL A 75 6.55 5.10 10.09
N VAL A 76 5.46 4.96 10.84
CA VAL A 76 5.33 5.52 12.19
C VAL A 76 6.42 4.96 13.10
N LEU A 77 6.60 3.63 13.13
CA LEU A 77 7.57 2.97 13.98
C LEU A 77 9.03 3.30 13.63
N ASP A 78 9.31 3.66 12.38
CA ASP A 78 10.64 4.13 11.97
C ASP A 78 10.98 5.54 12.47
N HIS A 79 9.98 6.40 12.69
CA HIS A 79 10.19 7.85 12.84
C HIS A 79 9.75 8.39 14.19
N LEU A 80 8.81 7.72 14.86
CA LEU A 80 8.21 8.18 16.11
C LEU A 80 8.43 7.15 17.21
N ARG A 81 8.75 7.61 18.43
CA ARG A 81 8.84 6.70 19.57
C ARG A 81 7.44 6.36 20.08
N PRO A 82 7.24 5.17 20.68
CA PRO A 82 5.94 4.77 21.24
C PRO A 82 5.33 5.77 22.24
N ASP A 83 6.18 6.47 23.00
CA ASP A 83 5.79 7.45 24.03
C ASP A 83 5.61 8.89 23.50
N ASN A 84 5.96 9.17 22.24
CA ASN A 84 5.58 10.43 21.61
C ASN A 84 4.05 10.56 21.64
N PHE A 85 3.56 11.77 21.84
CA PHE A 85 2.14 12.07 21.82
C PHE A 85 1.85 13.37 21.09
N ALA A 86 0.64 13.50 20.59
CA ALA A 86 0.08 14.75 20.10
C ALA A 86 -1.34 14.91 20.63
N ARG A 87 -1.93 16.10 20.48
CA ARG A 87 -3.35 16.33 20.77
C ARG A 87 -4.14 16.26 19.49
N ALA A 88 -5.24 15.52 19.51
CA ALA A 88 -6.13 15.45 18.35
C ALA A 88 -6.73 16.84 18.06
N ASN A 89 -7.06 17.11 16.81
CA ASN A 89 -7.79 18.29 16.38
C ASN A 89 -8.99 17.88 15.50
N ASP A 90 -9.83 18.85 15.13
CA ASP A 90 -11.03 18.60 14.32
C ASP A 90 -10.76 17.96 12.97
N SER A 91 -9.60 18.22 12.35
CA SER A 91 -9.27 17.66 11.04
C SER A 91 -8.98 16.16 11.11
N HIS A 92 -8.55 15.65 12.26
CA HIS A 92 -8.36 14.21 12.46
C HIS A 92 -9.69 13.47 12.47
N THR A 93 -10.74 14.06 13.05
CA THR A 93 -12.03 13.41 13.29
C THR A 93 -13.05 13.62 12.18
N LYS A 94 -12.87 14.64 11.34
CA LYS A 94 -13.70 14.91 10.15
C LYS A 94 -13.28 14.03 8.97
N VAL A 95 -13.42 12.72 9.13
CA VAL A 95 -13.07 11.70 8.15
C VAL A 95 -14.17 10.63 8.08
N GLU A 96 -14.31 9.97 6.94
CA GLU A 96 -15.18 8.80 6.82
C GLU A 96 -14.78 7.72 7.84
N CYS A 97 -15.75 7.14 8.56
CA CYS A 97 -15.46 6.27 9.70
C CYS A 97 -15.47 4.77 9.38
N SER A 98 -14.30 4.16 9.53
CA SER A 98 -14.06 3.36 10.74
C SER A 98 -13.23 4.23 11.68
N CYS A 99 -13.70 4.52 12.88
CA CYS A 99 -13.07 5.49 13.79
C CYS A 99 -12.95 4.90 15.19
N VAL A 100 -11.86 5.19 15.89
CA VAL A 100 -11.72 4.85 17.32
C VAL A 100 -12.45 5.87 18.21
N GLY A 101 -12.72 7.06 17.68
CA GLY A 101 -13.41 8.13 18.40
C GLY A 101 -12.44 9.07 19.11
N LEU A 102 -11.38 9.50 18.41
CA LEU A 102 -10.49 10.54 18.93
C LEU A 102 -11.29 11.81 19.27
N LYS A 103 -10.92 12.47 20.35
CA LYS A 103 -11.58 13.70 20.82
C LYS A 103 -10.63 14.89 20.64
N PRO A 104 -11.02 15.95 19.91
CA PRO A 104 -10.20 17.16 19.78
C PRO A 104 -9.76 17.70 21.15
N GLY A 105 -8.50 18.10 21.24
CA GLY A 105 -7.83 18.55 22.46
C GLY A 105 -7.29 17.44 23.36
N GLN A 106 -7.75 16.18 23.22
CA GLN A 106 -7.22 15.06 24.01
C GLN A 106 -5.86 14.57 23.49
N PRO A 107 -4.90 14.28 24.38
CA PRO A 107 -3.61 13.73 23.99
C PRO A 107 -3.71 12.22 23.76
N TYR A 108 -3.02 11.75 22.72
CA TYR A 108 -2.88 10.32 22.43
C TYR A 108 -1.43 9.99 22.10
N THR A 109 -0.93 8.91 22.67
CA THR A 109 0.42 8.38 22.39
C THR A 109 0.46 7.65 21.06
N VAL A 110 1.65 7.52 20.47
CA VAL A 110 1.87 6.72 19.25
C VAL A 110 1.39 5.28 19.45
N THR A 111 1.65 4.67 20.62
CA THR A 111 1.14 3.32 20.93
C THR A 111 -0.38 3.24 20.85
N GLN A 112 -1.10 4.16 21.50
CA GLN A 112 -2.58 4.17 21.46
C GLN A 112 -3.10 4.35 20.03
N LEU A 113 -2.45 5.22 19.26
CA LEU A 113 -2.82 5.48 17.87
C LEU A 113 -2.55 4.25 16.98
N LEU A 114 -1.40 3.59 17.12
CA LEU A 114 -1.10 2.34 16.40
C LEU A 114 -2.09 1.22 16.77
N SER A 115 -2.44 1.07 18.06
CA SER A 115 -3.50 0.14 18.48
C SER A 115 -4.83 0.46 17.80
N ALA A 116 -5.26 1.72 17.81
CA ALA A 116 -6.48 2.15 17.12
C ALA A 116 -6.43 1.91 15.61
N LEU A 117 -5.28 2.19 14.98
CA LEU A 117 -5.05 2.01 13.55
C LEU A 117 -5.18 0.54 13.13
N LEU A 118 -4.61 -0.38 13.91
CA LEU A 118 -4.50 -1.79 13.54
C LEU A 118 -5.66 -2.65 14.08
N MET A 119 -6.27 -2.28 15.22
CA MET A 119 -7.35 -3.08 15.82
C MET A 119 -8.74 -2.72 15.29
N VAL A 120 -9.02 -1.43 15.06
CA VAL A 120 -10.33 -0.96 14.62
C VAL A 120 -10.28 -0.21 13.29
N SER A 121 -9.14 -0.26 12.59
CA SER A 121 -8.93 0.42 11.32
C SER A 121 -9.20 1.93 11.38
N GLY A 122 -8.91 2.56 12.53
CA GLY A 122 -9.25 3.95 12.80
C GLY A 122 -8.66 4.93 11.77
N ASN A 123 -9.51 5.53 10.94
CA ASN A 123 -9.14 6.56 9.97
C ASN A 123 -8.77 7.87 10.65
N ASP A 124 -9.39 8.17 11.78
CA ASP A 124 -9.04 9.28 12.67
C ASP A 124 -7.63 9.13 13.23
N SER A 125 -7.28 7.92 13.68
CA SER A 125 -5.91 7.58 14.06
C SER A 125 -4.92 7.71 12.90
N ALA A 126 -5.28 7.21 11.70
CA ALA A 126 -4.42 7.33 10.52
C ALA A 126 -4.10 8.79 10.16
N ASN A 127 -5.09 9.69 10.24
CA ASN A 127 -4.90 11.12 10.02
C ASN A 127 -4.00 11.75 11.08
N MET A 128 -4.23 11.43 12.37
CA MET A 128 -3.40 11.96 13.46
C MET A 128 -1.95 11.49 13.36
N LEU A 129 -1.71 10.22 13.06
CA LEU A 129 -0.37 9.68 12.83
C LEU A 129 0.31 10.33 11.62
N ALA A 130 -0.44 10.60 10.54
CA ALA A 130 0.09 11.31 9.38
C ALA A 130 0.51 12.75 9.73
N ASP A 131 -0.27 13.45 10.57
CA ASP A 131 0.09 14.78 11.06
C ASP A 131 1.34 14.76 11.93
N MET A 132 1.49 13.76 12.81
CA MET A 132 2.71 13.56 13.60
C MET A 132 3.95 13.30 12.74
N LEU A 133 3.78 12.81 11.51
CA LEU A 133 4.83 12.61 10.50
C LEU A 133 5.08 13.85 9.62
N GLY A 134 4.47 15.00 9.91
CA GLY A 134 4.60 16.23 9.12
C GLY A 134 3.47 16.45 8.12
N GLY A 135 2.32 15.83 8.33
CA GLY A 135 1.11 15.98 7.52
C GLY A 135 0.95 14.92 6.43
N GLN A 136 -0.25 14.84 5.84
CA GLN A 136 -0.61 13.80 4.87
C GLN A 136 0.37 13.64 3.71
N ARG A 137 0.83 14.75 3.11
CA ARG A 137 1.78 14.69 1.98
C ARG A 137 3.12 14.05 2.39
N ALA A 138 3.64 14.40 3.56
CA ALA A 138 4.88 13.85 4.08
C ALA A 138 4.71 12.36 4.41
N ALA A 139 3.61 12.00 5.08
CA ALA A 139 3.29 10.62 5.42
C ALA A 139 3.14 9.73 4.18
N VAL A 140 2.36 10.15 3.18
CA VAL A 140 2.17 9.39 1.93
C VAL A 140 3.48 9.26 1.15
N ALA A 141 4.30 10.31 1.09
CA ALA A 141 5.62 10.23 0.47
C ALA A 141 6.53 9.23 1.21
N ALA A 142 6.49 9.22 2.56
CA ALA A 142 7.23 8.25 3.36
C ALA A 142 6.72 6.81 3.18
N MET A 143 5.41 6.61 3.09
CA MET A 143 4.79 5.31 2.79
C MET A 143 5.28 4.77 1.45
N ASN A 144 5.25 5.59 0.40
CA ASN A 144 5.72 5.17 -0.93
C ASN A 144 7.22 4.87 -0.96
N ARG A 145 8.04 5.65 -0.23
CA ARG A 145 9.48 5.32 -0.04
C ARG A 145 9.66 4.01 0.70
N LYS A 146 8.89 3.77 1.77
CA LYS A 146 8.93 2.51 2.54
C LYS A 146 8.52 1.31 1.68
N ALA A 147 7.45 1.42 0.90
CA ALA A 147 7.02 0.36 -0.02
C ALA A 147 8.14 -0.01 -1.01
N ALA A 148 8.77 0.98 -1.63
CA ALA A 148 9.91 0.75 -2.52
C ALA A 148 11.11 0.11 -1.78
N ALA A 149 11.40 0.54 -0.55
CA ALA A 149 12.50 0.04 0.26
C ALA A 149 12.33 -1.44 0.67
N VAL A 150 11.09 -1.87 0.94
CA VAL A 150 10.80 -3.28 1.27
C VAL A 150 10.60 -4.16 0.04
N GLY A 151 10.58 -3.59 -1.17
CA GLY A 151 10.43 -4.32 -2.44
C GLY A 151 9.00 -4.37 -2.99
N ALA A 152 8.03 -3.71 -2.35
CA ALA A 152 6.65 -3.57 -2.83
C ALA A 152 6.54 -2.47 -3.90
N ARG A 153 7.12 -2.72 -5.08
CA ARG A 153 7.32 -1.72 -6.15
C ARG A 153 6.08 -1.44 -7.00
N SER A 154 5.06 -2.30 -6.92
CA SER A 154 3.78 -2.10 -7.60
C SER A 154 2.77 -1.34 -6.73
N THR A 155 3.16 -0.99 -5.50
CA THR A 155 2.33 -0.26 -4.55
C THR A 155 2.51 1.24 -4.66
N LYS A 156 1.38 1.95 -4.71
CA LYS A 156 1.28 3.40 -4.60
C LYS A 156 0.18 3.72 -3.60
N ALA A 157 0.56 4.20 -2.42
CA ALA A 157 -0.36 4.80 -1.48
C ALA A 157 -0.69 6.23 -1.93
N SER A 158 -1.97 6.58 -1.85
CA SER A 158 -2.47 7.95 -2.09
C SER A 158 -3.06 8.58 -0.82
N SER A 159 -3.28 7.79 0.23
CA SER A 159 -3.68 8.26 1.55
C SER A 159 -3.06 7.41 2.68
N PRO A 160 -3.03 7.91 3.92
CA PRO A 160 -2.56 7.15 5.07
C PRO A 160 -3.48 5.98 5.45
N SER A 161 -4.78 6.12 5.22
CA SER A 161 -5.81 5.19 5.70
C SER A 161 -6.22 4.12 4.68
N GLY A 162 -5.92 4.35 3.40
CA GLY A 162 -6.43 3.54 2.29
C GLY A 162 -7.79 3.98 1.78
N LEU A 163 -8.35 5.07 2.30
CA LEU A 163 -9.42 5.79 1.61
C LEU A 163 -8.90 6.28 0.26
N ASP A 164 -9.77 6.28 -0.73
CA ASP A 164 -9.50 6.74 -2.08
C ASP A 164 -10.70 7.50 -2.65
N GLY A 165 -10.49 8.08 -3.83
CA GLY A 165 -11.51 8.77 -4.59
C GLY A 165 -10.99 9.08 -5.99
N PRO A 166 -11.85 9.61 -6.87
CA PRO A 166 -11.51 9.86 -8.27
C PRO A 166 -10.26 10.73 -8.40
N GLY A 167 -9.21 10.20 -9.02
CA GLY A 167 -7.94 10.89 -9.28
C GLY A 167 -6.88 10.79 -8.19
N TRP A 168 -7.14 10.08 -7.09
CA TRP A 168 -6.17 9.83 -6.01
C TRP A 168 -6.29 8.41 -5.45
N GLU A 169 -6.44 7.43 -6.34
CA GLU A 169 -6.60 6.03 -5.99
C GLU A 169 -5.29 5.44 -5.43
N SER A 170 -5.40 4.62 -4.39
CA SER A 170 -4.29 3.78 -3.93
C SER A 170 -4.28 2.47 -4.70
N ILE A 171 -3.09 1.96 -5.04
CA ILE A 171 -2.93 0.71 -5.80
C ILE A 171 -1.91 -0.16 -5.09
N THR A 172 -2.16 -1.48 -5.06
CA THR A 172 -1.21 -2.51 -4.64
C THR A 172 -1.46 -3.81 -5.41
N THR A 173 -0.75 -4.87 -5.05
CA THR A 173 -0.93 -6.24 -5.55
C THR A 173 -0.94 -7.23 -4.38
N PRO A 174 -1.53 -8.43 -4.51
CA PRO A 174 -1.41 -9.47 -3.48
C PRO A 174 0.04 -9.77 -3.08
N HIS A 175 0.95 -9.81 -4.06
CA HIS A 175 2.38 -9.99 -3.83
C HIS A 175 2.96 -8.86 -2.97
N ASP A 176 2.69 -7.61 -3.34
CA ASP A 176 3.21 -6.46 -2.60
C ASP A 176 2.65 -6.38 -1.17
N LEU A 177 1.37 -6.70 -0.98
CA LEU A 177 0.81 -6.82 0.37
C LEU A 177 1.52 -7.90 1.19
N ALA A 178 1.82 -9.06 0.61
CA ALA A 178 2.58 -10.10 1.31
C ALA A 178 4.00 -9.62 1.68
N VAL A 179 4.68 -8.89 0.79
CA VAL A 179 5.98 -8.27 1.08
C VAL A 179 5.88 -7.25 2.21
N ILE A 180 4.87 -6.37 2.17
CA ILE A 180 4.61 -5.35 3.20
C ILE A 180 4.37 -6.00 4.57
N PHE A 181 3.47 -6.99 4.64
CA PHE A 181 3.13 -7.67 5.89
C PHE A 181 4.29 -8.49 6.44
N ARG A 182 5.03 -9.19 5.57
CA ARG A 182 6.25 -9.94 5.99
C ARG A 182 7.31 -9.00 6.57
N ALA A 183 7.49 -7.81 6.00
CA ALA A 183 8.40 -6.82 6.55
C ALA A 183 7.88 -6.26 7.89
N ALA A 184 6.59 -5.96 7.98
CA ALA A 184 5.97 -5.40 9.19
C ALA A 184 6.09 -6.34 10.40
N LEU A 185 6.00 -7.65 10.21
CA LEU A 185 6.14 -8.65 11.29
C LEU A 185 7.54 -8.73 11.90
N ARG A 186 8.53 -8.00 11.34
CA ARG A 186 9.87 -7.87 11.93
C ARG A 186 10.00 -6.69 12.90
N TYR A 187 8.99 -5.82 12.97
CA TYR A 187 8.99 -4.72 13.92
C TYR A 187 8.66 -5.23 15.33
N PRO A 188 9.42 -4.85 16.37
CA PRO A 188 9.01 -5.07 17.75
C PRO A 188 7.85 -4.12 18.08
N LEU A 189 6.80 -4.64 18.72
CA LEU A 189 5.76 -3.85 19.37
C LEU A 189 5.99 -3.83 20.88
#